data_AF-A0AAW1LI25-F1
#
_entry.id   AF-A0AAW1LI25-F1
#
_cell.length_a   1.000
_cell.length_b   1.000
_cell.length_c   1.000
_cell.angle_alpha   90.00
_cell.angle_beta   90.00
_cell.angle_gamma   90.00
#
_symmetry.space_group_name_H-M   'P 1'
#
loop_
_entity.id
_entity.type
_entity.pdbx_description
1 polymer ?
#
loop_
_entity_poly.entity_id
_entity_poly.type
_entity_poly.pdbx_seq_one_letter_code
_entity_poly.pdbx_strand_id
1 'polypeptide(L)'
;MERITKLTWNLSFIVGLLLVTSFMMARPSIAIEIATTPSPSSYDELKKCEIGLGATCGVSIYQYIFGDGVSISKECCNHLLTVGKDCHDLLTQVTIVYKRLPEKQAKESHVKNSRVWELCKIAGHISN
;
A
#
# COMPACT_ATOMS: atom_id res chain seq x y z
N MET A 1 -64.49 4.33 -12.95
CA MET A 1 -63.57 3.54 -12.10
C MET A 1 -62.10 3.70 -12.49
N GLU A 2 -61.77 3.77 -13.78
CA GLU A 2 -60.37 3.84 -14.28
C GLU A 2 -59.61 5.16 -14.05
N ARG A 3 -60.31 6.29 -13.83
CA ARG A 3 -59.66 7.59 -13.53
C ARG A 3 -59.14 7.68 -12.09
N ILE A 4 -59.82 7.02 -11.15
CA ILE A 4 -59.46 7.04 -9.73
C ILE A 4 -58.16 6.24 -9.52
N THR A 5 -58.03 5.09 -10.18
CA THR A 5 -56.82 4.26 -10.13
C THR A 5 -55.60 4.96 -10.72
N LYS A 6 -55.73 5.70 -11.83
CA LYS A 6 -54.63 6.49 -12.40
C LYS A 6 -54.22 7.65 -11.48
N LEU A 7 -55.17 8.30 -10.83
CA LEU A 7 -54.90 9.39 -9.89
C LEU A 7 -54.18 8.89 -8.64
N THR A 8 -54.61 7.74 -8.08
CA THR A 8 -53.93 7.11 -6.94
C THR A 8 -52.53 6.60 -7.32
N TRP A 9 -52.34 6.13 -8.54
CA TRP A 9 -51.03 5.69 -9.03
C TRP A 9 -50.07 6.86 -9.18
N ASN A 10 -50.52 7.97 -9.80
CA ASN A 10 -49.72 9.19 -9.93
C ASN A 10 -49.37 9.80 -8.57
N LEU A 11 -50.30 9.83 -7.62
CA LEU A 11 -50.05 10.31 -6.26
C LEU A 11 -49.03 9.42 -5.53
N SER A 12 -49.13 8.10 -5.64
CA SER A 12 -48.14 7.17 -5.07
C SER A 12 -46.74 7.34 -5.70
N PHE A 13 -46.66 7.56 -7.02
CA PHE A 13 -45.40 7.83 -7.70
C PHE A 13 -44.77 9.17 -7.26
N ILE A 14 -45.57 10.22 -7.09
CA ILE A 14 -45.10 11.53 -6.64
C ILE A 14 -44.62 11.46 -5.18
N VAL A 15 -45.37 10.79 -4.30
CA VAL A 15 -44.95 10.57 -2.89
C VAL A 15 -43.67 9.74 -2.83
N GLY A 16 -43.55 8.70 -3.66
CA GLY A 16 -42.30 7.93 -3.80
C GLY A 16 -41.12 8.79 -4.24
N LEU A 17 -41.30 9.66 -5.23
CA LEU A 17 -40.25 10.56 -5.71
C LEU A 17 -39.80 11.57 -4.64
N LEU A 18 -40.73 12.11 -3.85
CA LEU A 18 -40.44 13.08 -2.79
C LEU A 18 -39.71 12.46 -1.58
N LEU A 19 -39.94 11.17 -1.28
CA LEU A 19 -39.24 10.49 -0.19
C LEU A 19 -37.78 10.16 -0.55
N VAL A 20 -37.49 9.89 -1.83
CA VAL A 20 -36.12 9.55 -2.28
C VAL A 20 -35.18 10.76 -2.24
N THR A 21 -35.69 11.99 -2.45
CA THR A 21 -34.86 13.21 -2.43
C THR A 21 -34.42 13.62 -1.02
N SER A 22 -35.16 13.21 0.02
CA SER A 22 -34.85 13.58 1.41
C SER A 22 -33.63 12.83 1.99
N PHE A 23 -33.30 11.65 1.46
CA PHE A 23 -32.12 10.87 1.89
C PHE A 23 -30.77 11.38 1.33
N MET A 24 -30.77 12.36 0.42
CA MET A 24 -29.54 12.87 -0.23
C MET A 24 -28.82 13.97 0.58
N MET A 25 -29.32 14.39 1.75
CA MET A 25 -28.71 15.48 2.54
C MET A 25 -27.94 15.04 3.79
N ALA A 26 -27.75 13.74 4.01
CA ALA A 26 -26.82 13.24 5.04
C ALA A 26 -25.62 12.56 4.39
N ARG A 27 -24.92 13.27 3.51
CA ARG A 27 -23.51 12.95 3.25
C ARG A 27 -22.73 13.56 4.40
N PRO A 28 -22.17 12.78 5.34
CA PRO A 28 -21.17 13.33 6.22
C PRO A 28 -20.09 13.91 5.30
N SER A 29 -19.77 15.19 5.48
CA SER A 29 -18.54 15.76 4.95
C SER A 29 -17.44 14.88 5.53
N ILE A 30 -16.96 13.92 4.74
CA ILE A 30 -15.67 13.31 4.98
C ILE A 30 -14.73 14.50 4.85
N ALA A 31 -14.32 15.04 6.00
CA ALA A 31 -13.07 15.75 6.06
C ALA A 31 -12.06 14.73 5.53
N ILE A 32 -11.73 14.85 4.25
CA ILE A 32 -10.47 14.34 3.76
C ILE A 32 -9.49 15.14 4.60
N GLU A 33 -9.04 14.56 5.71
CA GLU A 33 -7.68 14.81 6.16
C GLU A 33 -6.89 14.64 4.88
N ILE A 34 -6.46 15.78 4.33
CA ILE A 34 -5.45 15.79 3.29
C ILE A 34 -4.34 15.03 3.99
N ALA A 35 -4.23 13.74 3.66
CA ALA A 35 -3.01 13.01 3.87
C ALA A 35 -2.01 13.92 3.18
N THR A 36 -1.31 14.71 4.00
CA THR A 36 -0.01 15.25 3.68
C THR A 36 0.66 14.05 3.06
N THR A 37 0.76 14.06 1.73
CA THR A 37 1.47 13.04 0.97
C THR A 37 2.75 12.84 1.76
N PRO A 38 2.99 11.68 2.40
CA PRO A 38 4.15 11.54 3.23
C PRO A 38 5.34 11.87 2.33
N SER A 39 6.00 12.98 2.66
CA SER A 39 7.37 13.26 2.25
C SER A 39 8.14 11.95 2.40
N PRO A 40 9.04 11.59 1.46
CA PRO A 40 9.62 10.24 1.34
C PRO A 40 10.40 9.87 2.60
N SER A 41 9.70 9.44 3.65
CA SER A 41 10.14 9.40 5.05
C SER A 41 10.81 10.67 5.58
N SER A 42 10.66 10.95 6.87
CA SER A 42 11.66 11.78 7.53
C SER A 42 13.02 11.06 7.45
N TYR A 43 14.12 11.81 7.32
CA TYR A 43 15.48 11.24 7.32
C TYR A 43 15.71 10.31 8.53
N ASP A 44 15.10 10.65 9.67
CA ASP A 44 15.18 9.86 10.90
C ASP A 44 14.47 8.50 10.78
N GLU A 45 13.34 8.41 10.08
CA GLU A 45 12.66 7.13 9.81
C GLU A 45 13.49 6.26 8.88
N LEU A 46 14.01 6.82 7.78
CA LEU A 46 14.90 6.08 6.88
C LEU A 46 16.11 5.53 7.65
N LYS A 47 16.75 6.38 8.46
CA LYS A 47 17.91 5.99 9.26
C LYS A 47 17.59 4.91 10.28
N LYS A 48 16.42 4.96 10.93
CA LYS A 48 15.96 3.88 11.84
C LYS A 48 15.80 2.56 11.08
N CYS A 49 15.22 2.59 9.88
CA CYS A 49 15.07 1.40 9.05
C CYS A 49 16.43 0.80 8.64
N GLU A 50 17.37 1.64 8.19
CA GLU A 50 18.72 1.21 7.83
C GLU A 50 19.47 0.58 9.02
N ILE A 51 19.44 1.25 10.19
CA ILE A 51 20.10 0.76 11.40
C ILE A 51 19.47 -0.54 11.89
N GLY A 52 18.14 -0.60 11.93
CA GLY A 52 17.41 -1.78 12.42
C GLY A 52 17.60 -3.00 11.51
N LEU A 53 17.70 -2.80 10.20
CA LEU A 53 17.96 -3.91 9.28
C LEU A 53 19.42 -4.39 9.38
N GLY A 54 20.34 -3.45 9.57
CA GLY A 54 21.77 -3.70 9.67
C GLY A 54 22.45 -3.84 8.31
N ALA A 55 23.72 -3.45 8.24
CA ALA A 55 24.46 -3.34 6.97
C ALA A 55 24.52 -4.66 6.18
N THR A 56 24.85 -5.78 6.84
CA THR A 56 24.98 -7.09 6.18
C THR A 56 23.67 -7.55 5.55
N CYS A 57 22.57 -7.46 6.31
CA CYS A 57 21.25 -7.87 5.81
C CYS A 57 20.72 -6.92 4.75
N GLY A 58 20.92 -5.61 4.93
CA GLY A 58 20.62 -4.59 3.93
C GLY A 58 21.29 -4.89 2.59
N VAL A 59 22.56 -5.28 2.58
CA VAL A 59 23.28 -5.66 1.35
C VAL A 59 22.64 -6.88 0.68
N SER A 60 22.35 -7.95 1.42
CA SER A 60 21.74 -9.16 0.83
C SER A 60 20.36 -8.90 0.23
N ILE A 61 19.51 -8.14 0.94
CA ILE A 61 18.16 -7.79 0.49
C ILE A 61 18.23 -6.87 -0.74
N TYR A 62 19.13 -5.88 -0.69
CA TYR A 62 19.38 -4.99 -1.83
C TYR A 62 19.83 -5.79 -3.06
N GLN A 63 20.78 -6.71 -2.91
CA GLN A 63 21.26 -7.54 -4.03
C GLN A 63 20.16 -8.46 -4.57
N TYR A 64 19.26 -8.94 -3.72
CA TYR A 64 18.10 -9.70 -4.18
C TYR A 64 17.17 -8.86 -5.06
N ILE A 65 16.84 -7.64 -4.61
CA ILE A 65 15.88 -6.77 -5.28
C ILE A 65 16.49 -6.14 -6.54
N PHE A 66 17.67 -5.56 -6.43
CA PHE A 66 18.27 -4.71 -7.46
C PHE A 66 19.45 -5.35 -8.22
N GLY A 67 19.89 -6.54 -7.81
CA GLY A 67 20.95 -7.30 -8.47
C GLY A 67 20.46 -8.66 -8.99
N ASP A 68 21.39 -9.60 -9.09
CA ASP A 68 21.20 -10.91 -9.72
C ASP A 68 20.60 -11.99 -8.80
N GLY A 69 20.02 -11.59 -7.66
CA GLY A 69 19.47 -12.54 -6.69
C GLY A 69 20.59 -13.19 -5.85
N VAL A 70 20.54 -13.01 -4.54
CA VAL A 70 21.44 -13.71 -3.60
C VAL A 70 20.62 -14.39 -2.52
N SER A 71 21.20 -15.37 -1.82
CA SER A 71 20.49 -15.96 -0.68
C SER A 71 20.28 -14.92 0.43
N ILE A 72 19.13 -14.99 1.10
CA ILE A 72 18.82 -14.21 2.30
C ILE A 72 18.72 -15.19 3.46
N SER A 73 19.57 -14.98 4.47
CA SER A 73 19.65 -15.87 5.63
C SER A 73 18.43 -15.74 6.54
N LYS A 74 18.28 -16.71 7.46
CA LYS A 74 17.24 -16.67 8.48
C LYS A 74 17.34 -15.49 9.43
N GLU A 75 18.56 -15.14 9.82
CA GLU A 75 18.85 -13.97 10.63
C GLU A 75 18.38 -12.68 9.92
N CYS A 76 18.68 -12.54 8.63
CA CYS A 76 18.29 -11.36 7.87
C CYS A 76 16.78 -11.26 7.64
N CYS A 77 16.09 -12.39 7.44
CA CYS A 77 14.63 -12.39 7.45
C CYS A 77 14.06 -11.97 8.82
N ASN A 78 14.66 -12.42 9.94
CA ASN A 78 14.21 -12.00 11.26
C ASN A 78 14.41 -10.50 11.50
N HIS A 79 15.55 -9.94 11.10
CA HIS A 79 15.80 -8.50 11.17
C HIS A 79 14.80 -7.73 10.33
N LEU A 80 14.56 -8.18 9.10
CA LEU A 80 13.58 -7.58 8.19
C LEU A 80 12.16 -7.57 8.79
N LEU A 81 11.71 -8.70 9.34
CA LEU A 81 10.40 -8.81 9.98
C LEU A 81 10.30 -7.96 11.26
N THR A 82 11.43 -7.77 11.96
CA THR A 82 11.50 -6.93 13.17
C THR A 82 11.37 -5.44 12.82
N VAL A 83 12.05 -4.95 11.78
CA VAL A 83 11.90 -3.56 11.33
C VAL A 83 10.56 -3.30 10.64
N GLY A 84 9.95 -4.35 10.11
CA GLY A 84 8.59 -4.31 9.57
C GLY A 84 8.51 -3.96 8.08
N LYS A 85 7.30 -4.14 7.54
CA LYS A 85 7.03 -4.00 6.11
C LYS A 85 7.25 -2.58 5.62
N ASP A 86 6.86 -1.59 6.42
CA ASP A 86 6.96 -0.19 6.04
C ASP A 86 8.42 0.22 5.84
N CYS A 87 9.34 -0.25 6.70
CA CYS A 87 10.78 -0.05 6.51
C CYS A 87 11.30 -0.70 5.23
N HIS A 88 10.88 -1.94 4.95
CA HIS A 88 11.26 -2.66 3.74
C HIS A 88 10.82 -1.93 2.46
N ASP A 89 9.54 -1.52 2.43
CA ASP A 89 8.97 -0.79 1.31
C ASP A 89 9.62 0.59 1.14
N LEU A 90 9.88 1.29 2.26
CA LEU A 90 10.52 2.60 2.26
C LEU A 90 11.93 2.55 1.68
N LEU A 91 12.77 1.61 2.16
CA LEU A 91 14.15 1.45 1.68
C LEU A 91 14.18 1.15 0.19
N THR A 92 13.26 0.31 -0.29
CA THR A 92 13.10 0.03 -1.72
C THR A 92 12.67 1.27 -2.50
N GLN A 93 11.65 2.00 -2.03
CA GLN A 93 11.13 3.18 -2.70
C GLN A 93 12.19 4.28 -2.81
N VAL A 94 12.91 4.57 -1.72
CA VAL A 94 14.01 5.55 -1.71
C VAL A 94 15.11 5.13 -2.68
N THR A 95 15.45 3.84 -2.73
CA THR A 95 16.45 3.32 -3.67
C THR A 95 16.01 3.51 -5.13
N ILE A 96 14.75 3.21 -5.47
CA ILE A 96 14.18 3.40 -6.81
C ILE A 96 14.30 4.88 -7.24
N VAL A 97 13.89 5.80 -6.35
CA VAL A 97 13.92 7.25 -6.60
C VAL A 97 15.36 7.74 -6.74
N TYR A 98 16.24 7.35 -5.82
CA TYR A 98 17.64 7.75 -5.81
C TYR A 98 18.38 7.31 -7.08
N LYS A 99 18.16 6.05 -7.51
CA LYS A 99 18.75 5.51 -8.73
C LYS A 99 18.08 5.99 -10.02
N ARG A 100 16.92 6.67 -9.92
CA ARG A 100 16.10 7.09 -11.07
C ARG A 100 15.80 5.92 -12.01
N LEU A 101 15.35 4.80 -11.44
CA LEU A 101 15.11 3.59 -12.24
C LEU A 101 14.00 3.84 -13.29
N PRO A 102 14.16 3.33 -14.53
CA PRO A 102 13.08 3.31 -15.50
C PRO A 102 11.86 2.56 -14.96
N GLU A 103 10.66 2.95 -15.39
CA GLU A 103 9.39 2.40 -14.88
C GLU A 103 9.36 0.86 -14.86
N LYS A 104 9.83 0.21 -15.94
CA LYS A 104 9.91 -1.25 -16.01
C LYS A 104 10.75 -1.83 -14.87
N GLN A 105 11.93 -1.28 -14.63
CA GLN A 105 12.84 -1.76 -13.58
C GLN A 105 12.31 -1.42 -12.17
N ALA A 106 11.66 -0.28 -12.00
CA ALA A 106 10.98 0.08 -10.76
C ALA A 106 9.87 -0.94 -10.44
N LYS A 107 9.04 -1.29 -11.42
CA LYS A 107 7.99 -2.30 -11.28
C LYS A 107 8.55 -3.68 -10.92
N GLU A 108 9.62 -4.10 -11.60
CA GLU A 108 10.33 -5.35 -11.27
C GLU A 108 10.88 -5.32 -9.83
N SER A 109 11.43 -4.18 -9.40
CA SER A 109 11.92 -3.99 -8.02
C SER A 109 10.80 -4.12 -6.99
N HIS A 110 9.61 -3.56 -7.24
CA HIS A 110 8.45 -3.72 -6.35
C HIS A 110 7.97 -5.18 -6.25
N VAL A 111 7.98 -5.91 -7.37
CA VAL A 111 7.65 -7.35 -7.38
C VAL A 111 8.64 -8.13 -6.54
N LYS A 112 9.95 -7.89 -6.72
CA LYS A 112 10.99 -8.55 -5.93
C LYS A 112 10.94 -8.15 -4.45
N ASN A 113 10.70 -6.88 -4.13
CA ASN A 113 10.48 -6.39 -2.77
C ASN A 113 9.35 -7.16 -2.07
N SER A 114 8.20 -7.28 -2.73
CA SER A 114 7.05 -8.03 -2.20
C SER A 114 7.39 -9.51 -2.02
N ARG A 115 8.12 -10.11 -2.96
CA ARG A 115 8.57 -11.51 -2.86
C ARG A 115 9.48 -11.74 -1.66
N VAL A 116 10.42 -10.84 -1.39
CA VAL A 116 11.30 -10.95 -0.21
C VAL A 116 10.47 -10.97 1.07
N TRP A 117 9.52 -10.05 1.20
CA TRP A 117 8.65 -9.97 2.37
C TRP A 117 7.86 -11.26 2.59
N GLU A 118 7.20 -11.77 1.55
CA GLU A 118 6.40 -12.99 1.64
C GLU A 118 7.24 -14.23 1.97
N LEU A 119 8.40 -14.39 1.32
CA LEU A 119 9.28 -15.53 1.58
C LEU A 119 9.89 -15.48 2.99
N CYS A 120 10.27 -14.30 3.48
CA CYS A 120 10.74 -14.16 4.86
C CYS A 120 9.66 -14.50 5.88
N LYS A 121 8.39 -14.15 5.65
CA LYS A 121 7.29 -14.57 6.55
C LYS A 121 7.06 -16.08 6.54
N ILE A 122 7.11 -16.72 5.36
CA ILE A 122 6.69 -18.12 5.19
C ILE A 122 7.83 -19.09 5.45
N ALA A 123 8.95 -18.93 4.74
CA ALA A 123 10.08 -19.85 4.77
C ALA A 123 11.16 -19.42 5.77
N GLY A 124 11.12 -18.16 6.21
CA GLY A 124 12.12 -17.58 7.08
C GLY A 124 13.50 -17.44 6.45
N HIS A 125 13.67 -17.71 5.14
CA HIS A 125 14.92 -17.55 4.39
C HIS A 125 14.62 -17.56 2.89
N ILE A 126 15.62 -17.22 2.07
CA ILE A 126 15.55 -17.33 0.61
C ILE A 126 16.86 -17.93 0.09
N SER A 127 16.77 -19.00 -0.70
CA SER A 127 17.90 -19.60 -1.44
C SER A 127 17.82 -19.21 -2.92
N ASN A 128 18.98 -19.01 -3.56
CA ASN A 128 19.09 -18.79 -5.01
C ASN A 128 19.47 -20.08 -5.72
#